data_AF-A0A6L8BDH6-F1
#
_entry.id   AF-A0A6L8BDH6-F1
#
_cell.length_a   1.000
_cell.length_b   1.000
_cell.length_c   1.000
_cell.angle_alpha   90.00
_cell.angle_beta   90.00
_cell.angle_gamma   90.00
#
_symmetry.space_group_name_H-M   'P 1'
#
loop_
_entity.id
_entity.type
_entity.pdbx_description
1 polymer ?
#
loop_
_entity_poly.entity_id
_entity_poly.type
_entity_poly.pdbx_seq_one_letter_code
_entity_poly.pdbx_strand_id
1 'polypeptide(L)' 'MQQKAVRTGLKILGHVIVIVLLYLVFSFSLFLGLQVRPMYGNIGLLITALLVAAYVYFGFIRKRKVSRADGNQGE' A
#
# COMPACT_ATOMS: atom_id res chain seq x y z
N MET A 1 -10.26 -20.41 -18.37
CA MET A 1 -8.99 -19.66 -18.13
C MET A 1 -9.17 -18.13 -18.14
N GLN A 2 -10.19 -17.55 -18.77
CA GLN A 2 -10.38 -16.08 -18.84
C GLN A 2 -10.62 -15.36 -17.49
N GLN A 3 -11.39 -15.95 -16.56
CA GLN A 3 -11.70 -15.27 -15.29
C GLN A 3 -10.49 -15.08 -14.37
N LYS A 4 -9.43 -15.89 -14.49
CA LYS A 4 -8.17 -15.69 -13.75
C LYS A 4 -7.46 -14.41 -14.20
N ALA A 5 -7.41 -14.15 -15.51
CA ALA A 5 -6.78 -12.96 -16.05
C ALA A 5 -7.49 -11.67 -15.61
N VAL A 6 -8.83 -11.66 -15.62
CA VAL A 6 -9.63 -10.50 -15.19
C VAL A 6 -9.44 -10.19 -13.70
N ARG A 7 -9.42 -11.20 -12.81
CA ARG A 7 -9.16 -11.00 -11.38
C ARG A 7 -7.73 -10.55 -11.08
N THR A 8 -6.76 -11.00 -11.87
CA THR A 8 -5.37 -10.55 -11.78
C THR A 8 -5.23 -9.11 -12.25
N GLY A 9 -5.87 -8.74 -13.37
CA GLY A 9 -5.90 -7.37 -13.89
C GLY A 9 -6.51 -6.39 -12.90
N LEU A 10 -7.62 -6.74 -12.26
CA LEU A 10 -8.28 -5.89 -11.27
C LEU A 10 -7.41 -5.69 -10.00
N LYS A 11 -6.67 -6.72 -9.57
CA LYS A 11 -5.72 -6.60 -8.44
C LYS A 11 -4.55 -5.66 -8.79
N ILE A 12 -4.03 -5.75 -10.00
CA ILE A 12 -2.93 -4.90 -10.47
C ILE A 12 -3.41 -3.45 -10.57
N LEU A 13 -4.58 -3.22 -11.15
CA LEU A 13 -5.16 -1.88 -11.26
C LEU A 13 -5.33 -1.22 -9.88
N GLY A 14 -5.80 -1.99 -8.89
CA GLY A 14 -5.89 -1.51 -7.51
C GLY A 14 -4.53 -1.16 -6.90
N HIS A 15 -3.48 -1.95 -7.15
CA HIS A 15 -2.11 -1.63 -6.71
C HIS A 15 -1.58 -0.34 -7.36
N VAL A 16 -1.79 -0.18 -8.68
CA VAL A 16 -1.35 1.00 -9.42
C VAL A 16 -1.98 2.26 -8.84
N ILE A 17 -3.28 2.26 -8.58
CA ILE A 17 -3.99 3.40 -7.98
C ILE A 17 -3.40 3.76 -6.61
N VAL A 18 -3.13 2.76 -5.77
CA VAL A 18 -2.53 2.99 -4.44
C VAL A 18 -1.13 3.58 -4.55
N ILE A 19 -0.30 3.11 -5.47
CA ILE A 19 1.06 3.66 -5.70
C ILE A 19 0.98 5.12 -6.16
N VAL A 20 0.07 5.44 -7.08
CA VAL A 20 -0.14 6.82 -7.55
C VAL A 20 -0.59 7.73 -6.41
N LEU A 21 -1.53 7.29 -5.57
CA LEU A 21 -1.98 8.04 -4.39
C LEU A 21 -0.84 8.27 -3.39
N LEU A 22 -0.06 7.24 -3.07
CA LEU A 22 1.10 7.36 -2.19
C LEU A 22 2.12 8.37 -2.73
N TYR A 23 2.37 8.34 -4.04
CA TYR A 23 3.28 9.27 -4.70
C TYR A 23 2.79 10.72 -4.62
N LEU A 24 1.49 10.96 -4.84
CA LEU A 24 0.91 12.29 -4.73
C LEU A 24 1.00 12.83 -3.30
N VAL A 25 0.66 12.02 -2.29
CA VAL A 25 0.76 12.41 -0.87
C VAL A 25 2.21 12.71 -0.50
N PHE A 26 3.16 11.89 -0.95
CA PHE A 26 4.59 12.13 -0.71
C PHE A 26 5.06 13.45 -1.35
N SER A 27 4.74 13.67 -2.62
CA SER A 27 5.11 14.89 -3.35
C SER A 27 4.50 16.14 -2.73
N PHE A 28 3.23 16.06 -2.31
CA PHE A 28 2.55 17.14 -1.61
C PHE A 28 3.18 17.41 -0.23
N SER A 29 3.60 16.37 0.48
CA SER A 29 4.30 16.50 1.77
C SER A 29 5.64 17.22 1.60
N LEU A 30 6.40 16.88 0.57
CA LEU A 30 7.64 17.60 0.24
C LEU A 30 7.37 19.06 -0.13
N PHE A 31 6.32 19.32 -0.92
CA PHE A 31 5.90 20.67 -1.26
C PHE A 31 5.58 21.52 -0.01
N LEU A 32 4.79 20.98 0.92
CA LEU A 32 4.47 21.65 2.18
C LEU A 32 5.71 21.91 3.04
N GLY A 33 6.65 20.96 3.08
CA GLY A 33 7.89 21.08 3.83
C GLY A 33 8.85 22.14 3.28
N LEU A 34 8.95 22.21 1.96
CA LEU A 34 9.88 23.10 1.26
C LEU A 34 9.32 24.51 1.06
N GLN A 35 8.03 24.64 0.73
CA GLN A 35 7.45 25.94 0.35
C GLN A 35 6.66 26.62 1.47
N VAL A 36 6.06 25.85 2.40
CA VAL A 36 5.17 26.43 3.43
C VAL A 36 5.87 26.48 4.78
N ARG A 37 6.05 25.32 5.42
CA ARG A 37 6.81 25.18 6.67
C ARG A 37 7.36 23.76 6.80
N PRO A 38 8.60 23.60 7.29
CA PRO A 38 9.21 22.28 7.49
C PRO A 38 8.36 21.34 8.36
N MET A 39 7.65 21.88 9.35
CA MET A 39 6.79 21.10 10.24
C MET A 39 5.64 20.40 9.50
N TYR A 40 5.00 21.06 8.53
CA TYR A 40 3.93 20.44 7.74
C TYR A 40 4.46 19.36 6.79
N GLY A 41 5.67 19.56 6.26
CA GLY A 41 6.36 18.51 5.50
C GLY A 41 6.68 17.29 6.34
N ASN A 42 7.20 17.48 7.56
CA ASN A 42 7.48 16.37 8.48
C ASN A 42 6.21 15.59 8.85
N ILE A 43 5.09 16.29 9.10
CA ILE A 43 3.79 15.65 9.35
C ILE A 43 3.34 14.85 8.12
N GLY A 44 3.45 15.43 6.92
CA GLY A 44 3.09 14.73 5.68
C GLY A 44 3.96 13.51 5.38
N LEU A 45 5.27 13.60 5.65
CA LEU A 45 6.20 12.49 5.52
C LEU A 45 5.88 11.37 6.53
N LEU A 46 5.51 11.72 7.77
CA LEU A 46 5.07 10.76 8.78
C LEU A 46 3.80 10.03 8.33
N ILE A 47 2.80 10.77 7.81
CA ILE A 47 1.57 10.18 7.28
C ILE A 47 1.88 9.24 6.10
N THR A 48 2.76 9.65 5.19
CA THR A 48 3.19 8.82 4.07
C THR A 48 3.85 7.53 4.56
N ALA A 49 4.76 7.61 5.54
CA ALA A 49 5.42 6.45 6.12
C ALA A 49 4.42 5.47 6.76
N LEU A 50 3.40 5.99 7.47
CA LEU A 50 2.33 5.16 8.05
C LEU A 50 1.49 4.47 6.96
N LEU A 51 1.16 5.16 5.87
CA LEU A 51 0.40 4.58 4.75
C LEU A 51 1.19 3.47 4.06
N VAL A 52 2.49 3.67 3.82
CA VAL A 52 3.38 2.65 3.26
C VAL A 52 3.48 1.45 4.21
N ALA A 53 3.69 1.69 5.50
CA ALA A 53 3.76 0.63 6.51
C ALA A 53 2.45 -0.18 6.57
N ALA A 54 1.30 0.49 6.55
CA ALA A 54 -0.01 -0.16 6.50
C ALA A 54 -0.16 -1.00 5.23
N TYR A 55 0.20 -0.46 4.07
CA TYR A 55 0.14 -1.17 2.79
C TYR A 55 1.01 -2.44 2.79
N VAL A 56 2.26 -2.34 3.26
CA VAL A 56 3.17 -3.49 3.39
C VAL A 56 2.63 -4.50 4.40
N TYR A 57 2.11 -4.05 5.54
CA TYR A 57 1.52 -4.90 6.58
C TYR A 57 0.32 -5.69 6.06
N PHE A 58 -0.61 -5.04 5.36
CA PHE A 58 -1.73 -5.72 4.69
C PHE A 58 -1.24 -6.73 3.65
N GLY A 59 -0.21 -6.39 2.87
CA GLY A 59 0.42 -7.31 1.92
C GLY A 59 1.01 -8.56 2.59
N PHE A 60 1.71 -8.39 3.72
CA PHE A 60 2.33 -9.48 4.48
C PHE A 60 1.31 -10.35 5.22
N ILE A 61 0.32 -9.77 5.89
CA ILE A 61 -0.73 -10.52 6.59
C ILE A 61 -1.55 -11.36 5.62
N ARG A 62 -1.85 -10.83 4.43
CA ARG A 62 -2.61 -11.57 3.41
C ARG A 62 -1.86 -12.82 2.97
N LYS A 63 -0.52 -12.81 2.94
CA LYS A 63 0.29 -14.00 2.65
C LYS A 63 0.29 -15.01 3.81
N ARG A 64 0.35 -14.56 5.07
CA ARG A 64 0.34 -15.47 6.24
C ARG A 64 -1.01 -16.17 6.45
N LYS A 65 -2.14 -15.50 6.18
CA LYS A 65 -3.46 -16.15 6.30
C LYS A 65 -3.66 -17.29 5.29
N VAL A 66 -3.17 -17.14 4.06
CA VAL A 66 -3.23 -18.19 3.04
C VAL A 66 -2.37 -19.40 3.47
N SER A 67 -1.16 -19.15 3.97
CA SER A 67 -0.25 -20.24 4.41
C SER A 67 -0.74 -21.05 5.61
N ARG A 68 -1.69 -20.55 6.41
CA ARG A 68 -2.27 -21.29 7.55
C ARG A 68 -3.52 -22.10 7.19
N ALA A 69 -4.22 -21.74 6.11
CA ALA A 69 -5.40 -22.49 5.67
C ALA A 69 -5.05 -23.84 5.03
N ASP A 70 -3.83 -23.97 4.49
CA ASP A 70 -3.33 -25.21 3.86
C ASP A 70 -2.66 -26.16 4.87
N GLY A 71 -2.33 -25.68 6.08
CA GLY A 71 -1.66 -26.46 7.12
C GLY A 71 -2.59 -27.21 8.09
N ASN A 72 -3.91 -27.16 7.88
CA ASN A 72 -4.91 -27.77 8.76
C ASN A 72 -5.86 -28.74 8.01
N GLN A 73 -5.40 -29.29 6.88
CA GLN A 73 -6.08 -30.36 6.13
C GLN A 73 -5.26 -31.67 6.13
N GLY A 74 -4.49 -31.92 7.19
CA GLY A 74 -3.59 -33.06 7.22
C GLY A 74 -3.07 -33.46 8.61
N GLU A 75 -3.81 -33.16 9.68
CA GLU A 75 -3.65 -33.85 10.97
C GLU A 75 -4.91 -34.67 11.27
#